data_AF-A0A923N3I1-F1
#
_entry.id   AF-A0A923N3I1-F1
#
_cell.length_a   1.000
_cell.length_b   1.000
_cell.length_c   1.000
_cell.angle_alpha   90.00
_cell.angle_beta   90.00
_cell.angle_gamma   90.00
#
_symmetry.space_group_name_H-M   'P 1'
#
loop_
_entity.id
_entity.type
_entity.pdbx_description
1 polymer ?
#
loop_
_entity_poly.entity_id
_entity_poly.type
_entity_poly.pdbx_seq_one_letter_code
_entity_poly.pdbx_strand_id
1 'polypeptide(L)' 'MSFYDNNPTVIKSCLLRMDKPSFINHALEIKSLFLGLDYEDYNANFRYKYSNLYVWCRDVYRKKFA' A
#
# COMPACT_ATOMS: atom_id res chain seq x y z
N MET A 1 -0.49 -12.33 12.04
CA MET A 1 0.29 -11.16 11.62
C MET A 1 -0.35 -10.64 10.34
N SER A 2 -0.77 -9.37 10.28
CA SER A 2 -1.48 -8.85 9.12
C SER A 2 -0.53 -8.72 7.93
N PHE A 3 -1.04 -8.96 6.72
CA PHE A 3 -0.27 -8.78 5.47
C PHE A 3 0.42 -7.41 5.42
N TYR A 4 -0.23 -6.37 5.95
CA TYR A 4 0.23 -4.99 5.94
C TYR A 4 1.26 -4.65 7.02
N ASP A 5 1.47 -5.53 7.99
CA ASP A 5 2.51 -5.36 9.01
C ASP A 5 3.91 -5.65 8.44
N ASN A 6 3.98 -6.36 7.30
CA ASN A 6 5.23 -6.71 6.64
C ASN A 6 6.01 -5.47 6.15
N ASN A 7 7.30 -5.67 5.91
CA ASN A 7 8.16 -4.65 5.32
C ASN A 7 7.62 -4.22 3.93
N PRO A 8 7.66 -2.91 3.57
CA PRO A 8 7.21 -2.41 2.27
C PRO A 8 7.72 -3.20 1.06
N THR A 9 8.94 -3.72 1.09
CA THR A 9 9.51 -4.51 -0.02
C THR A 9 8.76 -5.82 -0.23
N VAL A 10 8.36 -6.49 0.84
CA VAL A 10 7.58 -7.74 0.77
C VAL A 10 6.20 -7.46 0.20
N ILE A 11 5.52 -6.42 0.72
CA ILE A 11 4.21 -5.99 0.24
C ILE A 11 4.25 -5.70 -1.26
N LYS A 12 5.24 -4.93 -1.73
CA LYS A 12 5.44 -4.62 -3.16
C LYS A 12 5.65 -5.88 -4.00
N SER A 13 6.48 -6.82 -3.55
CA SER A 13 6.74 -8.07 -4.25
C SER A 13 5.47 -8.92 -4.41
N CYS A 14 4.65 -9.00 -3.36
CA CYS A 14 3.36 -9.68 -3.41
C CYS A 14 2.40 -9.00 -4.40
N LEU A 15 2.23 -7.68 -4.30
CA LEU A 15 1.36 -6.90 -5.19
C LEU A 15 1.76 -7.05 -6.67
N LEU A 16 3.05 -7.09 -6.99
CA LEU A 16 3.52 -7.29 -8.37
C LEU A 16 3.08 -8.62 -8.99
N ARG A 17 2.80 -9.64 -8.19
CA ARG A 17 2.40 -10.98 -8.66
C ARG A 17 0.89 -11.15 -8.78
N MET A 18 0.12 -10.18 -8.28
CA MET A 18 -1.34 -10.24 -8.30
C MET A 18 -1.94 -9.90 -9.68
N ASP A 19 -3.13 -10.43 -9.92
CA ASP A 19 -4.02 -9.99 -10.98
C ASP A 19 -4.55 -8.57 -10.71
N LYS A 20 -5.13 -7.96 -11.74
CA LYS A 20 -5.57 -6.55 -11.70
C LYS A 20 -6.64 -6.30 -10.62
N PRO A 21 -7.75 -7.07 -10.55
CA PRO A 21 -8.73 -6.93 -9.47
C PRO A 21 -8.13 -7.00 -8.06
N SER A 22 -7.34 -8.04 -7.78
CA SER A 22 -6.72 -8.22 -6.46
C SER A 22 -5.78 -7.06 -6.11
N PHE A 23 -4.98 -6.61 -7.08
CA PHE A 23 -4.10 -5.45 -6.90
C PHE A 23 -4.88 -4.18 -6.53
N ILE A 24 -5.99 -3.90 -7.23
CA ILE A 24 -6.82 -2.71 -6.97
C ILE A 24 -7.40 -2.77 -5.55
N ASN A 25 -7.91 -3.93 -5.12
CA ASN A 25 -8.48 -4.10 -3.78
C ASN A 25 -7.44 -3.81 -2.70
N HIS A 26 -6.24 -4.40 -2.79
CA HIS A 26 -5.18 -4.13 -1.83
C HIS A 26 -4.68 -2.68 -1.87
N ALA A 27 -4.65 -2.03 -3.04
CA ALA A 27 -4.29 -0.62 -3.15
C ALA A 27 -5.31 0.30 -2.44
N LEU A 28 -6.61 -0.05 -2.48
CA LEU A 28 -7.66 0.64 -1.75
C LEU A 28 -7.56 0.42 -0.24
N GLU A 29 -7.25 -0.79 0.20
CA GLU A 29 -7.00 -1.09 1.62
C GLU A 29 -5.80 -0.30 2.16
N ILE A 30 -4.69 -0.24 1.42
CA ILE A 30 -3.52 0.59 1.77
C ILE A 30 -3.90 2.07 1.88
N LYS A 31 -4.74 2.57 0.97
CA LYS A 31 -5.26 3.95 1.05
C LYS A 31 -6.09 4.15 2.31
N SER A 32 -6.96 3.20 2.64
CA SER A 32 -7.79 3.25 3.85
C SER A 32 -6.93 3.30 5.12
N LEU A 33 -5.92 2.44 5.21
CA LEU A 33 -4.95 2.44 6.31
C LEU A 33 -4.22 3.78 6.44
N PHE A 34 -3.77 4.35 5.32
CA PHE A 34 -3.15 5.67 5.32
C PHE A 34 -4.10 6.77 5.84
N LEU A 35 -5.37 6.76 5.43
CA LEU A 35 -6.35 7.76 5.82
C LEU A 35 -6.83 7.60 7.27
N GLY A 36 -6.87 6.37 7.79
CA GLY A 36 -7.27 6.07 9.16
C GLY A 36 -6.18 6.28 10.21
N LEU A 37 -4.95 6.60 9.82
CA LEU A 37 -3.89 6.97 10.75
C LEU A 37 -3.96 8.46 11.08
N ASP A 38 -4.27 8.77 12.33
CA ASP A 38 -4.23 10.14 12.84
C ASP A 38 -2.82 10.74 12.77
N TYR A 39 -2.75 12.07 12.67
CA TYR A 39 -1.52 12.86 12.60
C TYR A 39 -0.76 12.96 13.93
N GLU A 40 -0.90 11.98 14.82
CA GLU A 40 -0.10 11.92 16.04
C GLU A 40 1.29 11.35 15.77
N ASP A 41 2.30 11.89 16.46
CA ASP A 41 3.73 11.58 16.24
C ASP A 41 4.06 10.07 16.29
N TYR A 42 3.33 9.30 17.10
CA TYR A 42 3.52 7.85 17.23
C TYR A 42 3.20 7.07 15.93
N ASN A 43 2.37 7.64 15.04
CA ASN A 43 1.96 7.02 13.79
C ASN A 43 2.69 7.56 12.56
N ALA A 44 3.59 8.55 12.70
CA ALA A 44 4.26 9.21 11.59
C ALA A 44 4.98 8.21 10.65
N ASN A 45 5.65 7.22 11.22
CA ASN A 45 6.34 6.17 10.46
C ASN A 45 5.37 5.29 9.65
N PHE A 46 4.24 4.90 10.25
CA PHE A 46 3.22 4.11 9.57
C PHE A 46 2.51 4.92 8.48
N ARG A 47 2.24 6.18 8.75
CA ARG A 47 1.62 7.11 7.79
C ARG A 47 2.53 7.29 6.57
N TYR A 48 3.82 7.50 6.79
CA TYR A 48 4.81 7.58 5.71
C TYR A 48 4.91 6.26 4.93
N LYS A 49 4.93 5.12 5.62
CA LYS A 49 4.92 3.78 5.00
C LYS A 49 3.73 3.61 4.05
N TYR A 50 2.50 3.82 4.53
CA TYR A 50 1.31 3.58 3.72
C TYR A 50 1.10 4.63 2.63
N SER A 51 1.49 5.88 2.88
CA SER A 51 1.51 6.94 1.84
C SER A 51 2.42 6.54 0.67
N ASN A 52 3.65 6.11 0.96
CA ASN A 52 4.59 5.67 -0.07
C ASN A 52 4.11 4.43 -0.83
N LEU A 53 3.53 3.46 -0.11
CA LEU A 53 2.95 2.29 -0.75
C LEU A 53 1.80 2.67 -1.68
N TYR A 54 0.93 3.59 -1.28
CA TYR A 54 -0.19 4.05 -2.10
C TYR A 54 0.28 4.78 -3.38
N VAL A 55 1.25 5.70 -3.27
CA VAL A 55 1.83 6.39 -4.43
C VAL A 55 2.47 5.38 -5.38
N TRP A 56 3.24 4.43 -4.85
CA TRP A 56 3.85 3.38 -5.65
C TRP A 56 2.80 2.50 -6.36
N CYS A 57 1.68 2.16 -5.69
CA CYS A 57 0.60 1.37 -6.30
C CYS A 57 0.00 2.10 -7.51
N ARG A 58 -0.21 3.41 -7.41
CA ARG A 58 -0.69 4.24 -8.53
C ARG A 58 0.24 4.16 -9.74
N ASP A 59 1.54 4.27 -9.51
CA ASP A 59 2.52 4.28 -10.59
C ASP A 59 2.67 2.89 -11.23
N VAL A 60 2.59 1.82 -10.44
CA VAL A 60 2.57 0.43 -10.95
C VAL A 60 1.30 0.15 -11.74
N TYR A 61 0.13 0.58 -11.26
CA TYR A 61 -1.13 0.39 -11.98
C TYR A 61 -1.04 0.96 -13.39
N ARG A 62 -0.51 2.19 -13.52
CA ARG A 62 -0.30 2.86 -14.81
C ARG A 62 0.71 2.15 -15.72
N LYS A 63 1.65 1.39 -15.17
CA LYS A 63 2.68 0.69 -15.95
C LYS A 63 2.26 -0.74 -16.35
N LYS A 64 1.53 -1.44 -15.48
CA LYS A 64 1.21 -2.86 -15.64
C LYS A 64 -0.17 -3.11 -16.25
N PHE A 65 -1.13 -2.20 -16.03
CA PHE A 65 -2.55 -2.47 -16.25
C PHE A 65 -3.31 -1.37 -17.00
N ALA A 66 -2.67 -0.23 -17.28
CA ALA A 66 -3.19 0.82 -18.16
C ALA A 66 -2.64 0.63 -19.57
#